data_AF-A0A1A2T477-F1
#
_entry.id   AF-A0A1A2T477-F1
#
_cell.length_a   1.000
_cell.length_b   1.000
_cell.length_c   1.000
_cell.angle_alpha   90.00
_cell.angle_beta   90.00
_cell.angle_gamma   90.00
#
_symmetry.space_group_name_H-M   'P 1'
#
loop_
_entity.id
_entity.type
_entity.pdbx_description
1 polymer ?
#
loop_
_entity_poly.entity_id
_entity_poly.type
_entity_poly.pdbx_seq_one_letter_code
_entity_poly.pdbx_strand_id
1 'polypeptide(L)'
;MHPARHSLFTHWRAVVASAACLAMASCSETAAPPALTPTTSTAASKTSTRAVAPPAPITGPLEKDWKSYGGTAYFGCPEKFSTSKSALEDIRPKIFDPKTGRYVAPAVPAIPAGQNLTGGICALTGTADDMKVVYLVTTVKPAQGPAPEVTTTTGYVYDSKSGQQVATKELQPPAPDLKLSAPKDWGLSSTASGVAWLNAFTDGHGAAAPRTVVLSGGDLSMMWNDPQPGRVWQDVLAFQRNTEPGKTSGAELRLPGGEAIYQDNDVQSVDAELTDGPTKLVKITHWDSYNPPVLSTMFYDLNAKSIIKVGDSDRISGGGLTAALSDGKLFVDGHGSDTSQFGFGVWNLRSQQWDFQKNRDDAKKLSISKLAFFEDHLYITGTGGTFSVISLPATDPVPTTWALRPFERISGWTLVCRGETAPGANGECKEIVMVQDQDGRYPGPWS
;
A
#
# COMPACT_ATOMS: atom_id res chain seq x y z
N MET A 1 26.94 52.39 25.03
CA MET A 1 28.27 52.95 25.35
C MET A 1 29.32 52.21 24.54
N HIS A 2 29.96 52.92 23.62
CA HIS A 2 31.19 52.55 22.89
C HIS A 2 32.13 53.75 23.06
N PRO A 3 33.47 53.60 23.05
CA PRO A 3 34.24 53.44 21.80
C PRO A 3 35.53 52.60 21.98
N ALA A 4 36.20 52.08 20.94
CA ALA A 4 37.14 52.74 20.03
C ALA A 4 37.94 51.57 19.35
N ARG A 5 38.58 51.62 18.16
CA ARG A 5 39.03 52.69 17.26
C ARG A 5 39.47 52.06 15.93
N HIS A 6 39.00 52.65 14.82
CA HIS A 6 39.70 53.01 13.57
C HIS A 6 40.88 52.19 12.98
N SER A 7 40.74 51.82 11.70
CA SER A 7 41.49 52.49 10.63
C SER A 7 40.77 52.50 9.28
N LEU A 8 40.88 53.65 8.63
CA LEU A 8 40.33 54.06 7.34
C LEU A 8 41.34 53.81 6.23
N PHE A 9 40.87 53.50 5.01
CA PHE A 9 41.40 54.14 3.81
C PHE A 9 40.27 54.45 2.81
N THR A 10 40.37 55.68 2.32
CA THR A 10 39.53 56.54 1.46
C THR A 10 39.42 56.06 -0.01
N HIS A 11 38.21 55.98 -0.57
CA HIS A 11 37.56 56.90 -1.54
C HIS A 11 38.12 56.96 -2.98
N TRP A 12 37.28 56.58 -3.95
CA TRP A 12 36.95 57.43 -5.11
C TRP A 12 35.63 56.97 -5.77
N ARG A 13 34.69 57.91 -6.03
CA ARG A 13 33.54 57.80 -6.96
C ARG A 13 34.08 57.98 -8.41
N ALA A 14 33.52 57.46 -9.51
CA ALA A 14 32.16 57.69 -9.98
C ALA A 14 31.94 57.05 -11.39
N VAL A 15 30.66 56.96 -11.76
CA VAL A 15 30.04 56.97 -13.11
C VAL A 15 29.82 55.63 -13.86
N VAL A 16 28.55 55.20 -13.78
CA VAL A 16 27.60 54.81 -14.85
C VAL A 16 28.14 54.13 -16.12
N ALA A 17 27.71 52.88 -16.32
CA ALA A 17 27.39 52.34 -17.65
C ALA A 17 26.19 51.39 -17.54
N SER A 18 25.08 51.80 -18.14
CA SER A 18 23.84 51.03 -18.28
C SER A 18 24.05 49.90 -19.29
N ALA A 19 23.89 48.64 -18.88
CA ALA A 19 23.80 47.50 -19.80
C ALA A 19 22.36 46.98 -19.80
N ALA A 20 21.61 47.36 -20.84
CA ALA A 20 20.33 46.76 -21.17
C ALA A 20 20.55 45.31 -21.61
N CYS A 21 20.10 44.34 -20.82
CA CYS A 21 20.05 42.95 -21.25
C CYS A 21 18.81 42.71 -22.12
N LEU A 22 19.07 42.31 -23.36
CA LEU A 22 18.11 41.93 -24.38
C LEU A 22 17.23 40.77 -23.90
N ALA A 23 15.93 40.97 -23.94
CA ALA A 23 14.94 39.90 -23.92
C ALA A 23 15.01 39.15 -25.25
N MET A 24 15.57 37.94 -25.26
CA MET A 24 15.38 37.00 -26.37
C MET A 24 14.01 36.35 -26.21
N ALA A 25 13.02 36.91 -26.90
CA ALA A 25 11.76 36.23 -27.19
C ALA A 25 12.04 35.11 -28.21
N SER A 26 12.09 33.87 -27.75
CA SER A 26 12.07 32.70 -28.64
C SER A 26 10.63 32.41 -29.02
N CYS A 27 10.21 32.92 -30.18
CA CYS A 27 8.99 32.47 -30.85
C CYS A 27 9.25 31.07 -31.42
N SER A 28 8.86 30.02 -30.70
CA SER A 28 8.68 28.71 -31.33
C SER A 28 7.33 28.70 -32.03
N GLU A 29 7.36 29.04 -33.32
CA GLU A 29 6.25 28.89 -34.25
C GLU A 29 5.87 27.39 -34.29
N THR A 30 4.74 27.02 -33.69
CA THR A 30 4.22 25.65 -33.77
C THR A 30 3.62 25.49 -35.16
N ALA A 31 4.40 24.94 -36.08
CA ALA A 31 3.90 24.54 -37.39
C ALA A 31 2.79 23.48 -37.19
N ALA A 32 1.62 23.71 -37.77
CA ALA A 32 0.54 22.74 -37.79
C ALA A 32 1.00 21.45 -38.48
N PRO A 33 0.56 20.25 -38.01
CA PRO A 33 0.92 19.00 -38.66
C PRO A 33 0.36 18.97 -40.10
N PRO A 34 1.13 18.47 -41.08
CA PRO A 34 0.65 18.37 -42.45
C PRO A 34 -0.50 17.37 -42.54
N ALA A 35 -1.43 17.62 -43.47
CA ALA A 35 -2.58 16.75 -43.72
C ALA A 35 -2.13 15.33 -44.12
N LEU A 36 -2.75 14.33 -43.50
CA LEU A 36 -2.55 12.91 -43.78
C LEU A 36 -2.87 12.61 -45.26
N THR A 37 -1.84 12.29 -46.03
CA THR A 37 -1.99 11.68 -47.36
C THR A 37 -1.91 10.16 -47.21
N PRO A 38 -2.85 9.39 -47.79
CA PRO A 38 -2.83 7.94 -47.69
C PRO A 38 -1.71 7.40 -48.57
N THR A 39 -0.65 6.89 -47.95
CA THR A 39 0.42 6.18 -48.67
C THR A 39 0.15 4.68 -48.55
N THR A 40 -0.27 4.08 -49.67
CA THR A 40 -0.40 2.64 -49.83
C THR A 40 1.00 2.04 -49.90
N SER A 41 1.43 1.34 -48.84
CA SER A 41 2.67 0.56 -48.86
C SER A 41 2.32 -0.92 -48.79
N THR A 42 2.38 -1.57 -49.96
CA THR A 42 2.31 -3.01 -50.12
C THR A 42 3.69 -3.58 -49.79
N ALA A 43 3.88 -4.06 -48.57
CA ALA A 43 5.02 -4.92 -48.21
C ALA A 43 4.48 -6.26 -47.72
N ALA A 44 4.83 -7.32 -48.46
CA ALA A 44 4.39 -8.68 -48.22
C ALA A 44 4.89 -9.21 -46.86
N SER A 45 3.97 -9.49 -45.94
CA SER A 45 4.25 -10.22 -44.70
C SER A 45 4.60 -11.68 -45.02
N LYS A 46 5.83 -12.09 -44.69
CA LYS A 46 6.18 -13.50 -44.54
C LYS A 46 5.45 -14.05 -43.31
N THR A 47 4.44 -14.88 -43.55
CA THR A 47 3.69 -15.61 -42.52
C THR A 47 4.61 -16.64 -41.87
N SER A 48 5.21 -16.30 -40.73
CA SER A 48 5.71 -17.30 -39.79
C SER A 48 4.51 -17.79 -38.99
N THR A 49 4.08 -19.03 -39.24
CA THR A 49 3.10 -19.73 -38.40
C THR A 49 3.75 -20.06 -37.06
N ARG A 50 3.81 -19.06 -36.17
CA ARG A 50 4.06 -19.28 -34.75
C ARG A 50 2.80 -19.90 -34.17
N ALA A 51 2.91 -21.12 -33.63
CA ALA A 51 1.82 -21.74 -32.88
C ALA A 51 1.35 -20.77 -31.80
N VAL A 52 0.05 -20.51 -31.74
CA VAL A 52 -0.56 -19.66 -30.70
C VAL A 52 -0.30 -20.34 -29.36
N ALA A 53 0.38 -19.64 -28.46
CA ALA A 53 0.63 -20.14 -27.11
C ALA A 53 -0.72 -20.44 -26.43
N PRO A 54 -0.81 -21.52 -25.62
CA PRO A 54 -2.05 -21.80 -24.90
C PRO A 54 -2.43 -20.61 -24.01
N PRO A 55 -3.74 -20.35 -23.82
CA PRO A 55 -4.19 -19.25 -22.98
C PRO A 55 -3.68 -19.44 -21.55
N ALA A 56 -3.22 -18.35 -20.93
CA ALA A 56 -2.76 -18.38 -19.55
C ALA A 56 -3.87 -18.87 -18.61
N PRO A 57 -3.56 -19.76 -17.64
CA PRO A 57 -4.53 -20.15 -16.62
C PRO A 57 -5.10 -18.96 -15.86
N ILE A 58 -6.42 -18.99 -15.61
CA ILE A 58 -7.14 -17.96 -14.86
C ILE A 58 -7.92 -18.65 -13.74
N THR A 59 -7.89 -18.08 -12.53
CA THR A 59 -8.67 -18.59 -11.40
C THR A 59 -10.16 -18.20 -11.50
N GLY A 60 -10.98 -18.79 -10.64
CA GLY A 60 -12.29 -18.23 -10.32
C GLY A 60 -12.17 -16.85 -9.64
N PRO A 61 -13.28 -16.11 -9.51
CA PRO A 61 -13.32 -14.85 -8.76
C PRO A 61 -12.86 -15.03 -7.31
N LEU A 62 -12.16 -14.03 -6.80
CA LEU A 62 -11.80 -13.95 -5.38
C LEU A 62 -13.05 -13.70 -4.52
N GLU A 63 -13.02 -14.23 -3.30
CA GLU A 63 -14.03 -13.93 -2.29
C GLU A 63 -14.00 -12.45 -1.89
N LYS A 64 -15.11 -11.91 -1.39
CA LYS A 64 -15.22 -10.47 -1.08
C LYS A 64 -14.23 -9.96 -0.02
N ASP A 65 -13.82 -10.81 0.91
CA ASP A 65 -12.92 -10.50 2.01
C ASP A 65 -11.44 -10.81 1.69
N TRP A 66 -11.11 -11.00 0.40
CA TRP A 66 -9.75 -11.26 -0.04
C TRP A 66 -8.79 -10.11 0.31
N LYS A 67 -7.53 -10.48 0.50
CA LYS A 67 -6.40 -9.60 0.80
C LYS A 67 -5.15 -10.14 0.11
N SER A 68 -4.18 -9.27 -0.15
CA SER A 68 -2.83 -9.67 -0.53
C SER A 68 -1.87 -9.49 0.65
N TYR A 69 -0.92 -10.42 0.78
CA TYR A 69 0.15 -10.36 1.76
C TYR A 69 1.28 -11.30 1.34
N GLY A 70 2.53 -10.88 1.52
CA GLY A 70 3.71 -11.72 1.31
C GLY A 70 3.79 -12.33 -0.08
N GLY A 71 3.28 -11.65 -1.11
CA GLY A 71 3.25 -12.15 -2.49
C GLY A 71 2.26 -13.29 -2.72
N THR A 72 1.22 -13.43 -1.89
CA THR A 72 0.07 -14.33 -2.09
C THR A 72 -1.26 -13.57 -1.88
N ALA A 73 -2.37 -14.16 -2.31
CA ALA A 73 -3.74 -13.75 -1.97
C ALA A 73 -4.34 -14.71 -0.93
N TYR A 74 -5.11 -14.19 0.01
CA TYR A 74 -5.81 -14.99 1.01
C TYR A 74 -7.16 -14.38 1.40
N PHE A 75 -8.02 -15.18 2.01
CA PHE A 75 -9.31 -14.75 2.58
C PHE A 75 -9.69 -15.66 3.75
N GLY A 76 -10.81 -15.39 4.42
CA GLY A 76 -11.29 -16.20 5.56
C GLY A 76 -10.56 -15.92 6.87
N CYS A 77 -9.92 -14.75 6.96
CA CYS A 77 -9.12 -14.32 8.10
C CYS A 77 -9.49 -12.88 8.50
N PRO A 78 -10.39 -12.72 9.49
CA PRO A 78 -10.95 -11.41 9.82
C PRO A 78 -9.90 -10.51 10.49
N GLU A 79 -9.97 -9.21 10.19
CA GLU A 79 -9.12 -8.19 10.82
C GLU A 79 -9.53 -7.83 12.25
N LYS A 80 -10.78 -8.16 12.61
CA LYS A 80 -11.38 -7.89 13.91
C LYS A 80 -11.79 -9.19 14.58
N PHE A 81 -11.79 -9.16 15.90
CA PHE A 81 -12.12 -10.35 16.67
C PHE A 81 -13.59 -10.75 16.50
N SER A 82 -13.79 -11.99 16.06
CA SER A 82 -15.12 -12.58 15.95
C SER A 82 -15.54 -13.13 17.31
N THR A 83 -16.52 -12.48 17.95
CA THR A 83 -17.08 -12.94 19.23
C THR A 83 -18.20 -13.94 18.95
N SER A 84 -17.84 -15.21 18.77
CA SER A 84 -18.79 -16.30 18.50
C SER A 84 -18.29 -17.64 19.03
N LYS A 85 -19.22 -18.50 19.45
CA LYS A 85 -18.94 -19.92 19.77
C LYS A 85 -18.62 -20.76 18.53
N SER A 86 -18.95 -20.26 17.34
CA SER A 86 -18.60 -20.82 16.03
C SER A 86 -17.37 -20.13 15.41
N ALA A 87 -16.65 -19.26 16.15
CA ALA A 87 -15.63 -18.42 15.51
C ALA A 87 -14.56 -19.23 14.76
N LEU A 88 -14.18 -20.40 15.26
CA LEU A 88 -13.25 -21.27 14.55
C LEU A 88 -13.88 -21.98 13.36
N GLU A 89 -15.20 -22.08 13.23
CA GLU A 89 -15.88 -22.55 12.02
C GLU A 89 -15.89 -21.49 10.92
N ASP A 90 -15.98 -20.21 11.31
CA ASP A 90 -16.01 -19.05 10.41
C ASP A 90 -14.59 -18.63 10.00
N ILE A 91 -13.60 -18.75 10.89
CA ILE A 91 -12.19 -18.44 10.62
C ILE A 91 -11.55 -19.62 9.91
N ARG A 92 -11.72 -19.66 8.60
CA ARG A 92 -11.20 -20.68 7.69
C ARG A 92 -10.31 -20.03 6.64
N PRO A 93 -9.09 -19.63 7.00
CA PRO A 93 -8.20 -18.99 6.06
C PRO A 93 -7.96 -19.91 4.87
N LYS A 94 -7.97 -19.34 3.68
CA LYS A 94 -7.55 -19.99 2.45
C LYS A 94 -6.47 -19.13 1.82
N ILE A 95 -5.29 -19.70 1.64
CA ILE A 95 -4.10 -19.02 1.16
C ILE A 95 -3.78 -19.56 -0.23
N PHE A 96 -3.60 -18.68 -1.20
CA PHE A 96 -3.24 -19.08 -2.55
C PHE A 96 -1.79 -19.58 -2.57
N ASP A 97 -1.57 -20.81 -3.05
CA ASP A 97 -0.24 -21.30 -3.33
C ASP A 97 0.10 -20.99 -4.81
N PRO A 98 0.98 -20.01 -5.08
CA PRO A 98 1.31 -19.61 -6.44
C PRO A 98 2.02 -20.72 -7.23
N LYS A 99 2.65 -21.70 -6.55
CA LYS A 99 3.35 -22.82 -7.22
C LYS A 99 2.38 -23.82 -7.81
N THR A 100 1.26 -24.08 -7.11
CA THR A 100 0.25 -25.05 -7.55
C THR A 100 -0.97 -24.40 -8.21
N GLY A 101 -1.14 -23.08 -8.08
CA GLY A 101 -2.30 -22.35 -8.58
C GLY A 101 -3.59 -22.68 -7.83
N ARG A 102 -3.49 -23.12 -6.57
CA ARG A 102 -4.63 -23.59 -5.75
C ARG A 102 -4.63 -22.93 -4.38
N TYR A 103 -5.82 -22.83 -3.79
CA TYR A 103 -5.95 -22.44 -2.39
C TYR A 103 -5.66 -23.61 -1.46
N VAL A 104 -4.81 -23.39 -0.47
CA VAL A 104 -4.57 -24.29 0.65
C VAL A 104 -5.27 -23.76 1.89
N ALA A 105 -5.81 -24.67 2.70
CA ALA A 105 -6.42 -24.35 3.98
C ALA A 105 -5.46 -24.85 5.08
N PRO A 106 -4.87 -23.96 5.90
CA PRO A 106 -4.05 -24.38 7.01
C PRO A 106 -4.93 -24.98 8.11
N ALA A 107 -4.29 -25.75 9.01
CA ALA A 107 -4.97 -26.31 10.15
C ALA A 107 -5.48 -25.21 11.10
N VAL A 108 -6.58 -25.52 11.80
CA VAL A 108 -7.23 -24.61 12.75
C VAL A 108 -7.08 -25.16 14.17
N PRO A 109 -6.89 -24.30 15.19
CA PRO A 109 -6.74 -24.76 16.57
C PRO A 109 -7.86 -25.68 17.06
N ALA A 110 -7.51 -26.70 17.83
CA ALA A 110 -8.47 -27.49 18.59
C ALA A 110 -8.76 -26.81 19.94
N ILE A 111 -10.03 -26.79 20.35
CA ILE A 111 -10.42 -26.26 21.65
C ILE A 111 -10.04 -27.28 22.74
N PRO A 112 -9.32 -26.87 23.81
CA PRO A 112 -9.00 -27.78 24.91
C PRO A 112 -10.26 -28.38 25.55
N ALA A 113 -10.16 -29.65 25.97
CA ALA A 113 -11.27 -30.35 26.60
C ALA A 113 -11.78 -29.60 27.85
N GLY A 114 -13.11 -29.51 27.98
CA GLY A 114 -13.76 -28.83 29.11
C GLY A 114 -13.77 -27.29 29.02
N GLN A 115 -13.33 -26.72 27.91
CA GLN A 115 -13.44 -25.28 27.63
C GLN A 115 -14.45 -25.02 26.50
N ASN A 116 -15.07 -23.85 26.53
CA ASN A 116 -15.96 -23.37 25.48
C ASN A 116 -15.28 -22.23 24.71
N LEU A 117 -15.35 -22.27 23.38
CA LEU A 117 -14.93 -21.17 22.52
C LEU A 117 -15.81 -19.93 22.75
N THR A 118 -15.19 -18.76 22.90
CA THR A 118 -15.90 -17.47 22.98
C THR A 118 -15.59 -16.54 21.82
N GLY A 119 -14.49 -16.78 21.10
CA GLY A 119 -14.19 -16.08 19.87
C GLY A 119 -12.78 -16.33 19.35
N GLY A 120 -12.46 -15.69 18.23
CA GLY A 120 -11.12 -15.75 17.67
C GLY A 120 -10.86 -14.70 16.60
N ILE A 121 -9.60 -14.64 16.18
CA ILE A 121 -9.09 -13.82 15.08
C ILE A 121 -7.86 -14.51 14.48
N CYS A 122 -7.53 -14.23 13.21
CA CYS A 122 -6.25 -14.64 12.66
C CYS A 122 -5.57 -13.55 11.85
N ALA A 123 -4.28 -13.73 11.60
CA ALA A 123 -3.50 -12.97 10.64
C ALA A 123 -2.39 -13.86 10.06
N LEU A 124 -1.88 -13.47 8.89
CA LEU A 124 -0.72 -14.13 8.28
C LEU A 124 0.57 -13.51 8.82
N THR A 125 1.66 -14.24 8.74
CA THR A 125 2.99 -13.72 9.09
C THR A 125 4.09 -14.43 8.30
N GLY A 126 5.25 -13.78 8.17
CA GLY A 126 6.41 -14.30 7.47
C GLY A 126 6.50 -13.84 6.02
N THR A 127 7.12 -14.68 5.18
CA THR A 127 7.33 -14.42 3.75
C THR A 127 6.62 -15.48 2.91
N ALA A 128 6.59 -15.32 1.58
CA ALA A 128 6.04 -16.33 0.67
C ALA A 128 6.61 -17.76 0.90
N ASP A 129 7.89 -17.84 1.29
CA ASP A 129 8.57 -19.11 1.48
C ASP A 129 8.34 -19.73 2.86
N ASP A 130 8.09 -18.92 3.89
CA ASP A 130 7.94 -19.32 5.30
C ASP A 130 6.64 -18.78 5.92
N MET A 131 5.56 -18.84 5.13
CA MET A 131 4.26 -18.27 5.47
C MET A 131 3.60 -19.06 6.61
N LYS A 132 3.16 -18.35 7.65
CA LYS A 132 2.45 -18.91 8.80
C LYS A 132 1.11 -18.22 9.01
N VAL A 133 0.22 -18.89 9.72
CA VAL A 133 -1.03 -18.30 10.23
C VAL A 133 -0.98 -18.27 11.74
N VAL A 134 -1.21 -17.09 12.30
CA VAL A 134 -1.39 -16.89 13.73
C VAL A 134 -2.87 -16.77 14.03
N TYR A 135 -3.35 -17.59 14.97
CA TYR A 135 -4.69 -17.51 15.53
C TYR A 135 -4.59 -17.00 16.95
N LEU A 136 -5.45 -16.05 17.32
CA LEU A 136 -5.74 -15.75 18.72
C LEU A 136 -7.14 -16.26 19.03
N VAL A 137 -7.25 -17.13 20.03
CA VAL A 137 -8.51 -17.78 20.40
C VAL A 137 -8.79 -17.49 21.86
N THR A 138 -10.00 -17.05 22.17
CA THR A 138 -10.45 -16.90 23.54
C THR A 138 -11.40 -18.03 23.90
N THR A 139 -11.15 -18.65 25.05
CA THR A 139 -11.94 -19.74 25.60
C THR A 139 -12.36 -19.41 27.02
N VAL A 140 -13.44 -20.05 27.48
CA VAL A 140 -13.90 -19.97 28.85
C VAL A 140 -13.99 -21.38 29.43
N LYS A 141 -13.37 -21.59 30.59
CA LYS A 141 -13.60 -22.76 31.43
C LYS A 141 -14.74 -22.45 32.39
N PRO A 142 -15.90 -23.11 32.29
CA PRO A 142 -17.03 -22.86 33.19
C PRO A 142 -16.67 -23.10 34.65
N ALA A 143 -17.33 -22.39 35.56
CA ALA A 143 -17.19 -22.63 36.99
C ALA A 143 -17.58 -24.07 37.35
N GLN A 144 -16.76 -24.73 38.17
CA GLN A 144 -16.98 -26.10 38.63
C GLN A 144 -16.69 -26.20 40.14
N GLY A 145 -17.74 -26.38 40.94
CA GLY A 145 -17.63 -26.40 42.40
C GLY A 145 -17.11 -25.06 42.94
N PRO A 146 -16.05 -25.04 43.78
CA PRO A 146 -15.48 -23.79 44.30
C PRO A 146 -14.61 -23.04 43.29
N ALA A 147 -14.29 -23.64 42.13
CA ALA A 147 -13.45 -22.99 41.12
C ALA A 147 -14.26 -21.96 40.30
N PRO A 148 -13.79 -20.70 40.19
CA PRO A 148 -14.48 -19.68 39.40
C PRO A 148 -14.38 -19.98 37.90
N GLU A 149 -15.21 -19.28 37.13
CA GLU A 149 -15.07 -19.22 35.68
C GLU A 149 -13.75 -18.53 35.30
N VAL A 150 -13.01 -19.09 34.34
CA VAL A 150 -11.73 -18.55 33.89
C VAL A 150 -11.76 -18.36 32.38
N THR A 151 -11.49 -17.14 31.93
CA THR A 151 -11.30 -16.81 30.51
C THR A 151 -9.82 -16.84 30.17
N THR A 152 -9.47 -17.52 29.10
CA THR A 152 -8.08 -17.66 28.62
C THR A 152 -7.99 -17.21 27.17
N THR A 153 -6.96 -16.45 26.82
CA THR A 153 -6.63 -16.14 25.42
C THR A 153 -5.35 -16.85 25.05
N THR A 154 -5.42 -17.71 24.03
CA THR A 154 -4.30 -18.52 23.57
C THR A 154 -3.96 -18.15 22.13
N GLY A 155 -2.69 -17.86 21.88
CA GLY A 155 -2.14 -17.74 20.54
C GLY A 155 -1.68 -19.10 20.03
N TYR A 156 -1.90 -19.35 18.73
CA TYR A 156 -1.42 -20.53 18.02
C TYR A 156 -0.76 -20.10 16.72
N VAL A 157 0.34 -20.75 16.35
CA VAL A 157 1.02 -20.55 15.07
C VAL A 157 1.01 -21.85 14.30
N TYR A 158 0.55 -21.80 13.05
CA TYR A 158 0.58 -22.93 12.12
C TYR A 158 1.42 -22.58 10.90
N ASP A 159 2.29 -23.50 10.50
CA ASP A 159 2.93 -23.42 9.19
C ASP A 159 1.88 -23.64 8.10
N SER A 160 1.78 -22.71 7.15
CA SER A 160 0.69 -22.73 6.17
C SER A 160 0.78 -23.89 5.18
N LYS A 161 1.98 -24.41 4.92
CA LYS A 161 2.25 -25.44 3.92
C LYS A 161 2.06 -26.85 4.49
N SER A 162 2.65 -27.12 5.64
CA SER A 162 2.57 -28.43 6.31
C SER A 162 1.34 -28.58 7.19
N GLY A 163 0.71 -27.47 7.60
CA GLY A 163 -0.38 -27.47 8.57
C GLY A 163 0.06 -27.85 9.98
N GLN A 164 1.37 -27.96 10.24
CA GLN A 164 1.88 -28.29 11.57
C GLN A 164 1.79 -27.07 12.49
N GLN A 165 1.38 -27.32 13.74
CA GLN A 165 1.46 -26.30 14.79
C GLN A 165 2.92 -26.08 15.15
N VAL A 166 3.39 -24.85 14.96
CA VAL A 166 4.76 -24.41 15.25
C VAL A 166 4.89 -23.91 16.69
N ALA A 167 3.87 -23.19 17.18
CA ALA A 167 3.86 -22.64 18.53
C ALA A 167 2.44 -22.56 19.10
N THR A 168 2.36 -22.61 20.43
CA THR A 168 1.14 -22.34 21.21
C THR A 168 1.53 -21.61 22.49
N LYS A 169 0.78 -20.58 22.87
CA LYS A 169 1.09 -19.80 24.06
C LYS A 169 -0.15 -19.16 24.65
N GLU A 170 -0.34 -19.29 25.95
CA GLU A 170 -1.29 -18.45 26.69
C GLU A 170 -0.76 -17.02 26.74
N LEU A 171 -1.54 -16.08 26.23
CA LEU A 171 -1.12 -14.68 26.10
C LEU A 171 -1.48 -13.91 27.37
N GLN A 172 -0.46 -13.33 27.98
CA GLN A 172 -0.57 -12.51 29.17
C GLN A 172 -0.40 -11.03 28.83
N PRO A 173 -0.96 -10.11 29.64
CA PRO A 173 -0.64 -8.70 29.55
C PRO A 173 0.87 -8.44 29.56
N PRO A 174 1.34 -7.47 28.75
CA PRO A 174 2.77 -7.21 28.61
C PRO A 174 3.39 -6.54 29.84
N ALA A 175 2.58 -6.02 30.76
CA ALA A 175 2.99 -5.50 32.05
C ALA A 175 1.90 -5.77 33.12
N PRO A 176 2.25 -5.86 34.43
CA PRO A 176 1.31 -6.23 35.49
C PRO A 176 0.16 -5.24 35.73
N ASP A 177 0.36 -3.97 35.39
CA ASP A 177 -0.64 -2.89 35.47
C ASP A 177 -1.65 -2.95 34.30
N LEU A 178 -1.34 -3.72 33.26
CA LEU A 178 -2.19 -3.87 32.09
C LEU A 178 -3.12 -5.08 32.23
N LYS A 179 -4.31 -4.93 31.65
CA LYS A 179 -5.33 -5.99 31.55
C LYS A 179 -5.77 -6.13 30.11
N LEU A 180 -6.27 -7.31 29.76
CA LEU A 180 -6.95 -7.51 28.49
C LEU A 180 -8.19 -6.61 28.42
N SER A 181 -8.34 -5.88 27.32
CA SER A 181 -9.53 -5.10 27.01
C SER A 181 -10.66 -6.01 26.50
N ALA A 182 -11.82 -5.44 26.18
CA ALA A 182 -12.93 -6.21 25.61
C ALA A 182 -12.55 -6.81 24.24
N PRO A 183 -12.71 -8.13 24.01
CA PRO A 183 -12.27 -8.77 22.78
C PRO A 183 -12.84 -8.19 21.49
N LYS A 184 -14.09 -7.72 21.52
CA LYS A 184 -14.79 -7.12 20.36
C LYS A 184 -14.04 -5.95 19.70
N ASP A 185 -13.15 -5.29 20.44
CA ASP A 185 -12.40 -4.12 19.97
C ASP A 185 -11.00 -4.49 19.47
N TRP A 186 -10.59 -5.75 19.61
CA TRP A 186 -9.28 -6.24 19.18
C TRP A 186 -9.17 -6.33 17.66
N GLY A 187 -7.99 -5.99 17.16
CA GLY A 187 -7.58 -6.28 15.80
C GLY A 187 -6.28 -7.08 15.76
N LEU A 188 -6.06 -7.81 14.67
CA LEU A 188 -4.81 -8.52 14.43
C LEU A 188 -4.36 -8.25 13.01
N SER A 189 -3.17 -7.69 12.86
CA SER A 189 -2.63 -7.29 11.57
C SER A 189 -1.34 -8.06 11.25
N SER A 190 -1.22 -8.46 10.00
CA SER A 190 -0.08 -9.22 9.47
C SER A 190 1.18 -8.36 9.40
N THR A 191 2.33 -8.87 9.85
CA THR A 191 3.65 -8.23 9.66
C THR A 191 4.68 -9.26 9.22
N ALA A 192 5.77 -8.83 8.58
CA ALA A 192 6.80 -9.74 8.05
C ALA A 192 7.52 -10.56 9.13
N SER A 193 7.56 -10.10 10.39
CA SER A 193 8.23 -10.79 11.51
C SER A 193 7.28 -11.38 12.55
N GLY A 194 5.97 -11.12 12.42
CA GLY A 194 4.98 -11.55 13.41
C GLY A 194 3.59 -11.02 13.13
N VAL A 195 2.87 -10.69 14.20
CA VAL A 195 1.55 -10.08 14.12
C VAL A 195 1.45 -8.92 15.11
N ALA A 196 0.76 -7.86 14.71
CA ALA A 196 0.43 -6.75 15.57
C ALA A 196 -0.97 -6.94 16.16
N TRP A 197 -1.04 -7.16 17.46
CA TRP A 197 -2.27 -7.25 18.22
C TRP A 197 -2.67 -5.85 18.70
N LEU A 198 -3.72 -5.33 18.07
CA LEU A 198 -4.20 -3.97 18.24
C LEU A 198 -5.33 -3.92 19.27
N ASN A 199 -5.33 -2.87 20.07
CA ASN A 199 -6.35 -2.53 21.07
C ASN A 199 -6.54 -3.60 22.16
N ALA A 200 -5.59 -4.52 22.31
CA ALA A 200 -5.70 -5.71 23.15
C ALA A 200 -5.65 -5.44 24.66
N PHE A 201 -5.00 -4.35 25.06
CA PHE A 201 -4.66 -4.07 26.45
C PHE A 201 -5.08 -2.66 26.88
N THR A 202 -5.44 -2.54 28.14
CA THR A 202 -5.82 -1.30 28.83
C THR A 202 -5.17 -1.26 30.21
N ASP A 203 -4.86 -0.07 30.72
CA ASP A 203 -4.43 0.18 32.10
C ASP A 203 -5.61 0.34 33.08
N GLY A 204 -6.86 0.24 32.59
CA GLY A 204 -8.07 0.38 33.40
C GLY A 204 -8.41 1.81 33.80
N HIS A 205 -7.68 2.82 33.31
CA HIS A 205 -7.94 4.23 33.60
C HIS A 205 -8.59 4.94 32.40
N GLY A 206 -9.86 5.35 32.56
CA GLY A 206 -10.59 6.17 31.58
C GLY A 206 -10.92 5.46 30.26
N ALA A 207 -11.26 6.24 29.22
CA ALA A 207 -11.33 5.76 27.84
C ALA A 207 -9.89 5.43 27.37
N ALA A 208 -9.38 4.28 27.82
CA ALA A 208 -7.98 3.92 27.68
C ALA A 208 -7.54 3.98 26.22
N ALA A 209 -6.40 4.64 25.97
CA ALA A 209 -5.78 4.68 24.66
C ALA A 209 -5.44 3.25 24.24
N PRO A 210 -6.01 2.75 23.14
CA PRO A 210 -5.77 1.38 22.73
C PRO A 210 -4.29 1.18 22.36
N ARG A 211 -3.72 0.03 22.74
CA ARG A 211 -2.28 -0.25 22.59
C ARG A 211 -1.99 -1.16 21.41
N THR A 212 -0.74 -1.15 20.94
CA THR A 212 -0.21 -2.10 19.96
C THR A 212 0.77 -3.03 20.64
N VAL A 213 0.61 -4.34 20.46
CA VAL A 213 1.59 -5.34 20.91
C VAL A 213 2.01 -6.18 19.73
N VAL A 214 3.32 -6.25 19.46
CA VAL A 214 3.84 -7.08 18.37
C VAL A 214 4.31 -8.41 18.94
N LEU A 215 3.72 -9.48 18.45
CA LEU A 215 4.05 -10.86 18.80
C LEU A 215 4.90 -11.48 17.70
N SER A 216 5.96 -12.19 18.08
CA SER A 216 6.81 -12.97 17.18
C SER A 216 6.00 -14.06 16.46
N GLY A 217 6.20 -14.18 15.15
CA GLY A 217 5.61 -15.25 14.35
C GLY A 217 6.24 -16.62 14.58
N GLY A 218 7.34 -16.71 15.36
CA GLY A 218 8.01 -17.97 15.67
C GLY A 218 7.46 -18.65 16.92
N ASP A 219 7.28 -17.90 18.01
CA ASP A 219 7.01 -18.43 19.35
C ASP A 219 5.95 -17.64 20.16
N LEU A 220 5.33 -16.63 19.55
CA LEU A 220 4.36 -15.74 20.20
C LEU A 220 4.91 -14.98 21.41
N SER A 221 6.24 -14.85 21.52
CA SER A 221 6.84 -13.89 22.45
C SER A 221 6.50 -12.46 22.04
N MET A 222 6.25 -11.59 23.03
CA MET A 222 6.15 -10.17 22.75
C MET A 222 7.54 -9.69 22.32
N MET A 223 7.63 -9.13 21.12
CA MET A 223 8.84 -8.48 20.65
C MET A 223 8.97 -7.08 21.23
N TRP A 224 7.87 -6.31 21.16
CA TRP A 224 7.76 -4.96 21.71
C TRP A 224 6.29 -4.55 21.82
N ASN A 225 6.02 -3.44 22.49
CA ASN A 225 4.71 -2.84 22.56
C ASN A 225 4.78 -1.31 22.43
N ASP A 226 3.62 -0.73 22.13
CA ASP A 226 3.43 0.70 22.00
C ASP A 226 2.15 1.14 22.76
N PRO A 227 2.18 2.25 23.52
CA PRO A 227 0.99 2.77 24.19
C PRO A 227 -0.08 3.30 23.23
N GLN A 228 0.22 3.49 21.95
CA GLN A 228 -0.72 3.98 20.94
C GLN A 228 -1.19 2.87 19.98
N PRO A 229 -2.36 3.03 19.35
CA PRO A 229 -2.79 2.14 18.29
C PRO A 229 -2.00 2.48 17.02
N GLY A 230 -1.37 1.47 16.42
CA GLY A 230 -0.66 1.60 15.17
C GLY A 230 -1.57 1.28 13.98
N ARG A 231 -1.32 1.94 12.85
CA ARG A 231 -1.77 1.46 11.54
C ARG A 231 -0.68 0.55 10.99
N VAL A 232 -1.06 -0.66 10.56
CA VAL A 232 -0.10 -1.74 10.31
C VAL A 232 -0.19 -2.21 8.86
N TRP A 233 0.98 -2.33 8.24
CA TRP A 233 1.19 -3.04 6.99
C TRP A 233 2.25 -4.12 7.19
N GLN A 234 2.61 -4.82 6.10
CA GLN A 234 3.52 -5.94 6.15
C GLN A 234 4.90 -5.54 6.70
N ASP A 235 5.46 -4.44 6.22
CA ASP A 235 6.84 -4.04 6.49
C ASP A 235 6.97 -2.73 7.27
N VAL A 236 5.85 -2.10 7.62
CA VAL A 236 5.84 -0.87 8.41
C VAL A 236 4.62 -0.74 9.32
N LEU A 237 4.83 -0.15 10.48
CA LEU A 237 3.79 0.32 11.40
C LEU A 237 3.89 1.84 11.51
N ALA A 238 2.74 2.53 11.47
CA ALA A 238 2.65 3.97 11.63
C ALA A 238 1.90 4.32 12.93
N PHE A 239 2.45 5.24 13.71
CA PHE A 239 1.87 5.75 14.95
C PHE A 239 1.65 7.24 14.85
N GLN A 240 0.48 7.73 15.25
CA GLN A 240 0.19 9.16 15.30
C GLN A 240 0.96 9.80 16.46
N ARG A 241 2.09 10.46 16.16
CA ARG A 241 3.03 10.97 17.15
C ARG A 241 3.57 12.33 16.78
N ASN A 242 3.63 13.18 17.79
CA ASN A 242 4.22 14.49 17.67
C ASN A 242 5.22 14.69 18.82
N THR A 243 6.40 15.20 18.47
CA THR A 243 7.47 15.52 19.42
C THR A 243 7.54 17.02 19.77
N GLU A 244 6.78 17.87 19.08
CA GLU A 244 6.76 19.33 19.28
C GLU A 244 5.59 19.80 20.18
N PRO A 245 5.85 20.57 21.24
CA PRO A 245 4.78 21.15 22.06
C PRO A 245 3.82 22.01 21.23
N GLY A 246 2.51 21.74 21.35
CA GLY A 246 1.46 22.54 20.72
C GLY A 246 1.03 22.10 19.32
N LYS A 247 1.71 21.13 18.70
CA LYS A 247 1.22 20.45 17.49
C LYS A 247 0.32 19.25 17.84
N THR A 248 -0.62 18.93 16.97
CA THR A 248 -1.53 17.77 17.11
C THR A 248 -1.39 16.76 15.96
N SER A 249 -0.62 17.11 14.93
CA SER A 249 -0.25 16.28 13.79
C SER A 249 1.14 15.67 13.98
N GLY A 250 1.42 14.61 13.23
CA GLY A 250 2.73 13.97 13.17
C GLY A 250 2.61 12.44 13.14
N ALA A 251 3.66 11.80 12.62
CA ALA A 251 3.74 10.34 12.58
C ALA A 251 5.15 9.83 12.85
N GLU A 252 5.22 8.67 13.50
CA GLU A 252 6.40 7.82 13.59
C GLU A 252 6.17 6.57 12.73
N LEU A 253 7.14 6.20 11.89
CA LEU A 253 7.18 4.90 11.22
C LEU A 253 8.16 3.99 11.95
N ARG A 254 7.74 2.74 12.17
CA ARG A 254 8.57 1.67 12.73
C ARG A 254 8.55 0.44 11.85
N LEU A 255 9.69 -0.25 11.77
CA LEU A 255 9.73 -1.60 11.22
C LEU A 255 9.01 -2.58 12.16
N PRO A 256 8.56 -3.75 11.67
CA PRO A 256 7.98 -4.82 12.49
C PRO A 256 8.84 -5.25 13.69
N GLY A 257 10.17 -5.06 13.60
CA GLY A 257 11.11 -5.29 14.71
C GLY A 257 11.08 -4.23 15.83
N GLY A 258 10.39 -3.10 15.63
CA GLY A 258 10.27 -2.01 16.60
C GLY A 258 11.24 -0.84 16.38
N GLU A 259 12.17 -0.96 15.43
CA GLU A 259 13.09 0.11 15.02
C GLU A 259 12.31 1.28 14.43
N ALA A 260 12.46 2.49 15.00
CA ALA A 260 11.93 3.72 14.41
C ALA A 260 12.81 4.16 13.23
N ILE A 261 12.17 4.40 12.08
CA ILE A 261 12.84 4.68 10.80
C ILE A 261 12.49 6.06 10.23
N TYR A 262 11.38 6.66 10.68
CA TYR A 262 10.96 8.00 10.26
C TYR A 262 10.14 8.63 11.39
N GLN A 263 10.34 9.93 11.64
CA GLN A 263 9.52 10.74 12.54
C GLN A 263 9.40 12.13 11.96
N ASP A 264 8.18 12.64 11.87
CA ASP A 264 7.89 13.96 11.34
C ASP A 264 6.59 14.50 11.95
N ASN A 265 6.65 15.73 12.47
CA ASN A 265 5.56 16.39 13.19
C ASN A 265 4.54 17.06 12.26
N ASP A 266 4.85 17.15 10.97
CA ASP A 266 4.00 17.77 9.97
C ASP A 266 3.26 16.72 9.13
N VAL A 267 3.39 15.43 9.46
CA VAL A 267 2.58 14.37 8.84
C VAL A 267 1.12 14.46 9.28
N GLN A 268 0.22 14.60 8.31
CA GLN A 268 -1.22 14.52 8.55
C GLN A 268 -1.68 13.05 8.63
N SER A 269 -1.21 12.21 7.72
CA SER A 269 -1.55 10.78 7.70
C SER A 269 -0.49 9.95 6.97
N VAL A 270 -0.38 8.69 7.38
CA VAL A 270 0.32 7.65 6.64
C VAL A 270 -0.73 6.83 5.93
N ASP A 271 -0.69 6.78 4.61
CA ASP A 271 -1.85 6.42 3.79
C ASP A 271 -1.82 4.98 3.27
N ALA A 272 -0.66 4.48 2.89
CA ALA A 272 -0.48 3.14 2.34
C ALA A 272 1.00 2.69 2.37
N GLU A 273 1.22 1.38 2.44
CA GLU A 273 2.43 0.72 1.94
C GLU A 273 2.19 0.30 0.49
N LEU A 274 3.06 0.71 -0.43
CA LEU A 274 3.07 0.31 -1.83
C LEU A 274 4.20 -0.68 -2.05
N THR A 275 3.89 -1.86 -2.58
CA THR A 275 4.86 -2.95 -2.74
C THR A 275 4.80 -3.51 -4.16
N ASP A 276 5.96 -3.63 -4.79
CA ASP A 276 6.15 -4.35 -6.06
C ASP A 276 7.49 -5.07 -6.03
N GLY A 277 7.42 -6.39 -5.86
CA GLY A 277 8.59 -7.24 -5.63
C GLY A 277 9.42 -6.73 -4.44
N PRO A 278 10.71 -6.41 -4.63
CA PRO A 278 11.57 -5.93 -3.55
C PRO A 278 11.36 -4.45 -3.21
N THR A 279 10.70 -3.66 -4.07
CA THR A 279 10.53 -2.22 -3.88
C THR A 279 9.34 -1.97 -2.96
N LYS A 280 9.56 -1.23 -1.87
CA LYS A 280 8.52 -0.93 -0.87
C LYS A 280 8.56 0.53 -0.46
N LEU A 281 7.46 1.23 -0.67
CA LEU A 281 7.30 2.65 -0.38
C LEU A 281 6.17 2.88 0.62
N VAL A 282 6.31 3.89 1.47
CA VAL A 282 5.24 4.37 2.33
C VAL A 282 4.73 5.69 1.77
N LYS A 283 3.45 5.75 1.42
CA LYS A 283 2.77 6.97 1.00
C LYS A 283 2.35 7.77 2.24
N ILE A 284 2.75 9.02 2.28
CA ILE A 284 2.53 9.93 3.42
C ILE A 284 1.84 11.19 2.90
N THR A 285 0.76 11.63 3.56
CA THR A 285 0.20 12.96 3.39
C THR A 285 0.83 13.89 4.43
N HIS A 286 1.51 14.92 3.94
CA HIS A 286 2.25 15.90 4.72
C HIS A 286 1.55 17.27 4.69
N TRP A 287 1.64 17.98 5.80
CA TRP A 287 1.13 19.33 5.97
C TRP A 287 2.26 20.33 5.72
N ASP A 288 2.25 20.96 4.56
CA ASP A 288 3.24 21.98 4.24
C ASP A 288 2.83 23.30 4.86
N SER A 289 3.47 23.58 5.99
CA SER A 289 3.35 24.84 6.71
C SER A 289 3.90 26.00 5.87
N TYR A 290 3.14 26.66 5.00
CA TYR A 290 3.27 28.12 4.79
C TYR A 290 1.99 28.76 4.22
N ASN A 291 1.42 29.64 5.05
CA ASN A 291 0.21 30.45 4.91
C ASN A 291 -0.19 30.81 3.45
N PRO A 292 -1.25 30.20 2.88
CA PRO A 292 -2.16 29.23 3.49
C PRO A 292 -1.58 27.80 3.51
N PRO A 293 -1.88 27.01 4.55
CA PRO A 293 -1.40 25.64 4.60
C PRO A 293 -1.91 24.80 3.43
N VAL A 294 -1.01 24.01 2.84
CA VAL A 294 -1.33 23.12 1.73
C VAL A 294 -0.93 21.68 2.08
N LEU A 295 -1.62 20.73 1.48
CA LEU A 295 -1.27 19.32 1.62
C LEU A 295 -0.33 18.91 0.48
N SER A 296 0.61 18.03 0.80
CA SER A 296 1.42 17.33 -0.18
C SER A 296 1.46 15.84 0.11
N THR A 297 1.81 15.08 -0.92
CA THR A 297 2.08 13.65 -0.84
C THR A 297 3.57 13.43 -0.99
N MET A 298 4.13 12.62 -0.09
CA MET A 298 5.52 12.19 -0.05
C MET A 298 5.59 10.66 -0.08
N PHE A 299 6.73 10.13 -0.51
CA PHE A 299 6.99 8.69 -0.55
C PHE A 299 8.29 8.37 0.18
N TYR A 300 8.20 7.58 1.25
CA TYR A 300 9.36 7.09 1.99
C TYR A 300 9.76 5.70 1.49
N ASP A 301 10.99 5.52 1.03
CA ASP A 301 11.53 4.23 0.63
C ASP A 301 11.99 3.44 1.85
N LEU A 302 11.38 2.27 2.10
CA LEU A 302 11.70 1.43 3.26
C LEU A 302 13.09 0.79 3.17
N ASN A 303 13.58 0.51 1.96
CA ASN A 303 14.90 -0.10 1.74
C ASN A 303 16.01 0.95 1.88
N ALA A 304 15.83 2.11 1.24
CA ALA A 304 16.80 3.21 1.31
C ALA A 304 16.71 4.03 2.60
N LYS A 305 15.62 3.87 3.37
CA LYS A 305 15.30 4.63 4.59
C LYS A 305 15.32 6.15 4.35
N SER A 306 14.75 6.59 3.23
CA SER A 306 14.78 8.00 2.80
C SER A 306 13.54 8.41 2.00
N ILE A 307 13.19 9.69 2.04
CA ILE A 307 12.16 10.26 1.16
C ILE A 307 12.66 10.29 -0.29
N ILE A 308 11.80 9.84 -1.21
CA ILE A 308 12.06 9.87 -2.65
C ILE A 308 11.85 11.28 -3.19
N LYS A 309 12.79 11.71 -4.03
CA LYS A 309 12.61 12.88 -4.90
C LYS A 309 11.93 12.46 -6.20
N VAL A 310 10.88 13.18 -6.55
CA VAL A 310 10.12 13.03 -7.79
C VAL A 310 10.31 14.31 -8.59
N GLY A 311 11.11 14.23 -9.65
CA GLY A 311 11.68 15.42 -10.30
C GLY A 311 12.59 16.17 -9.31
N ASP A 312 12.39 17.49 -9.21
CA ASP A 312 13.20 18.37 -8.34
C ASP A 312 12.64 18.50 -6.91
N SER A 313 11.55 17.81 -6.59
CA SER A 313 10.80 17.96 -5.33
C SER A 313 10.68 16.63 -4.58
N ASP A 314 10.67 16.69 -3.25
CA ASP A 314 10.29 15.57 -2.38
C ASP A 314 8.76 15.52 -2.10
N ARG A 315 8.04 16.54 -2.58
CA ARG A 315 6.61 16.75 -2.40
C ARG A 315 5.88 16.79 -3.73
N ILE A 316 4.76 16.09 -3.79
CA ILE A 316 3.75 16.24 -4.85
C ILE A 316 2.56 16.99 -4.27
N SER A 317 2.09 18.04 -4.94
CA SER A 317 0.96 18.84 -4.46
C SER A 317 -0.31 18.00 -4.30
N GLY A 318 -0.98 18.13 -3.15
CA GLY A 318 -2.22 17.44 -2.78
C GLY A 318 -2.02 16.31 -1.78
N GLY A 319 -3.02 16.12 -0.91
CA GLY A 319 -3.05 15.04 0.07
C GLY A 319 -3.96 13.89 -0.38
N GLY A 320 -3.71 12.69 0.13
CA GLY A 320 -4.55 11.52 -0.12
C GLY A 320 -4.57 11.05 -1.58
N LEU A 321 -3.59 11.42 -2.40
CA LEU A 321 -3.56 11.12 -3.84
C LEU A 321 -3.57 9.62 -4.12
N THR A 322 -4.17 9.21 -5.23
CA THR A 322 -4.07 7.80 -5.65
C THR A 322 -2.65 7.53 -6.14
N ALA A 323 -2.07 6.40 -5.74
CA ALA A 323 -0.74 6.01 -6.16
C ALA A 323 -0.65 4.49 -6.34
N ALA A 324 0.20 4.06 -7.27
CA ALA A 324 0.50 2.65 -7.50
C ALA A 324 1.99 2.49 -7.79
N LEU A 325 2.56 1.36 -7.39
CA LEU A 325 3.94 0.99 -7.67
C LEU A 325 3.94 -0.25 -8.55
N SER A 326 4.60 -0.19 -9.69
CA SER A 326 4.72 -1.35 -10.59
C SER A 326 5.94 -1.24 -11.49
N ASP A 327 6.67 -2.35 -11.64
CA ASP A 327 7.95 -2.48 -12.36
C ASP A 327 8.94 -1.35 -12.05
N GLY A 328 9.09 -1.02 -10.76
CA GLY A 328 9.98 0.06 -10.32
C GLY A 328 9.56 1.46 -10.79
N LYS A 329 8.29 1.64 -11.14
CA LYS A 329 7.71 2.93 -11.52
C LYS A 329 6.59 3.31 -10.54
N LEU A 330 6.65 4.55 -10.09
CA LEU A 330 5.68 5.15 -9.19
C LEU A 330 4.68 5.96 -10.01
N PHE A 331 3.44 5.49 -10.07
CA PHE A 331 2.32 6.24 -10.60
C PHE A 331 1.69 7.07 -9.48
N VAL A 332 1.38 8.33 -9.77
CA VAL A 332 0.66 9.23 -8.88
C VAL A 332 -0.45 9.92 -9.68
N ASP A 333 -1.63 9.99 -9.08
CA ASP A 333 -2.81 10.59 -9.67
C ASP A 333 -3.41 11.65 -8.75
N GLY A 334 -3.28 12.90 -9.19
CA GLY A 334 -3.93 14.06 -8.60
C GLY A 334 -5.14 14.55 -9.38
N HIS A 335 -5.47 14.01 -10.55
CA HIS A 335 -6.39 14.65 -11.52
C HIS A 335 -7.77 14.98 -10.92
N GLY A 336 -8.32 14.05 -10.15
CA GLY A 336 -9.61 14.19 -9.47
C GLY A 336 -9.54 14.85 -8.09
N SER A 337 -8.35 15.22 -7.60
CA SER A 337 -8.18 15.81 -6.27
C SER A 337 -8.42 17.32 -6.27
N ASP A 338 -9.20 17.80 -5.31
CA ASP A 338 -9.44 19.24 -5.08
C ASP A 338 -8.28 19.92 -4.35
N THR A 339 -7.40 19.15 -3.72
CA THR A 339 -6.25 19.68 -2.96
C THR A 339 -4.95 19.70 -3.78
N SER A 340 -4.99 19.22 -5.02
CA SER A 340 -3.81 18.97 -5.85
C SER A 340 -3.68 19.95 -7.01
N GLN A 341 -2.49 20.54 -7.15
CA GLN A 341 -2.02 21.20 -8.38
C GLN A 341 -1.29 20.23 -9.31
N PHE A 342 -1.19 18.96 -8.95
CA PHE A 342 -0.64 17.91 -9.78
C PHE A 342 -1.75 17.35 -10.69
N GLY A 343 -1.40 17.04 -11.95
CA GLY A 343 -2.28 16.29 -12.83
C GLY A 343 -2.12 14.81 -12.52
N PHE A 344 -1.29 14.12 -13.28
CA PHE A 344 -0.90 12.74 -13.01
C PHE A 344 0.42 12.42 -13.72
N GLY A 345 1.12 11.38 -13.29
CA GLY A 345 2.36 10.99 -13.93
C GLY A 345 2.90 9.64 -13.46
N VAL A 346 3.87 9.13 -14.21
CA VAL A 346 4.61 7.91 -13.93
C VAL A 346 6.08 8.26 -13.82
N TRP A 347 6.61 8.18 -12.60
CA TRP A 347 8.00 8.42 -12.28
C TRP A 347 8.77 7.10 -12.26
N ASN A 348 9.82 7.00 -13.07
CA ASN A 348 10.67 5.82 -13.09
C ASN A 348 11.74 5.94 -12.01
N LEU A 349 11.67 5.07 -10.99
CA LEU A 349 12.56 5.14 -9.83
C LEU A 349 14.01 4.80 -10.19
N ARG A 350 14.21 4.00 -11.24
CA ARG A 350 15.56 3.57 -11.69
C ARG A 350 16.25 4.65 -12.51
N SER A 351 15.56 5.21 -13.51
CA SER A 351 16.14 6.24 -14.37
C SER A 351 15.97 7.67 -13.81
N GLN A 352 15.22 7.83 -12.72
CA GLN A 352 14.92 9.13 -12.10
C GLN A 352 14.40 10.16 -13.11
N GLN A 353 13.43 9.75 -13.92
CA GLN A 353 12.79 10.61 -14.91
C GLN A 353 11.29 10.31 -14.99
N TRP A 354 10.53 11.27 -15.51
CA TRP A 354 9.14 11.05 -15.86
C TRP A 354 9.06 10.25 -17.16
N ASP A 355 8.54 9.02 -17.08
CA ASP A 355 8.16 8.26 -18.28
C ASP A 355 6.86 8.82 -18.88
N PHE A 356 6.06 9.48 -18.05
CA PHE A 356 4.86 10.21 -18.47
C PHE A 356 4.48 11.27 -17.43
N GLN A 357 4.05 12.44 -17.88
CA GLN A 357 3.51 13.46 -16.98
C GLN A 357 2.47 14.34 -17.70
N LYS A 358 1.36 14.63 -17.00
CA LYS A 358 0.41 15.67 -17.37
C LYS A 358 0.26 16.65 -16.21
N ASN A 359 0.39 17.94 -16.50
CA ASN A 359 0.07 18.98 -15.54
C ASN A 359 -1.45 19.02 -15.28
N ARG A 360 -1.85 19.79 -14.27
CA ARG A 360 -3.26 19.91 -13.84
C ARG A 360 -4.19 20.38 -14.95
N ASP A 361 -3.79 21.41 -15.68
CA ASP A 361 -4.64 22.04 -16.71
C ASP A 361 -4.85 21.11 -17.89
N ASP A 362 -3.81 20.40 -18.31
CA ASP A 362 -3.91 19.41 -19.38
C ASP A 362 -4.69 18.19 -18.93
N ALA A 363 -4.52 17.72 -17.69
CA ALA A 363 -5.30 16.63 -17.14
C ALA A 363 -6.81 16.95 -17.11
N LYS A 364 -7.19 18.19 -16.75
CA LYS A 364 -8.59 18.64 -16.73
C LYS A 364 -9.25 18.70 -18.12
N LYS A 365 -8.45 18.88 -19.18
CA LYS A 365 -8.96 18.84 -20.56
C LYS A 365 -9.27 17.43 -21.04
N LEU A 366 -8.72 16.41 -20.37
CA LEU A 366 -8.99 15.02 -20.69
C LEU A 366 -10.29 14.59 -20.01
N SER A 367 -11.19 13.96 -20.76
CA SER A 367 -12.45 13.41 -20.23
C SER A 367 -12.21 12.09 -19.50
N ILE A 368 -11.39 12.12 -18.45
CA ILE A 368 -10.98 10.98 -17.64
C ILE A 368 -11.88 10.88 -16.40
N SER A 369 -12.37 9.69 -16.10
CA SER A 369 -13.03 9.39 -14.82
C SER A 369 -12.12 8.62 -13.87
N LYS A 370 -11.20 7.81 -14.40
CA LYS A 370 -10.29 6.99 -13.60
C LYS A 370 -9.02 6.67 -14.37
N LEU A 371 -7.92 6.63 -13.63
CA LEU A 371 -6.62 6.17 -14.08
C LEU A 371 -6.18 4.98 -13.24
N ALA A 372 -5.45 4.08 -13.87
CA ALA A 372 -4.77 2.98 -13.21
C ALA A 372 -3.50 2.67 -13.97
N PHE A 373 -2.51 2.14 -13.25
CA PHE A 373 -1.19 1.89 -13.79
C PHE A 373 -0.73 0.49 -13.42
N PHE A 374 -0.20 -0.23 -14.40
CA PHE A 374 0.43 -1.53 -14.19
C PHE A 374 1.44 -1.78 -15.31
N GLU A 375 2.62 -2.26 -14.95
CA GLU A 375 3.77 -2.41 -15.85
C GLU A 375 4.09 -1.12 -16.58
N ASP A 376 4.04 -1.12 -17.90
CA ASP A 376 4.30 0.03 -18.76
C ASP A 376 3.00 0.58 -19.35
N HIS A 377 1.86 0.31 -18.72
CA HIS A 377 0.56 0.64 -19.29
C HIS A 377 -0.24 1.54 -18.34
N LEU A 378 -0.69 2.67 -18.88
CA LEU A 378 -1.66 3.54 -18.25
C LEU A 378 -3.05 3.21 -18.79
N TYR A 379 -3.90 2.65 -17.92
CA TYR A 379 -5.28 2.30 -18.21
C TYR A 379 -6.16 3.49 -17.90
N ILE A 380 -6.90 3.94 -18.91
CA ILE A 380 -7.74 5.13 -18.84
C ILE A 380 -9.19 4.71 -19.01
N THR A 381 -10.02 5.08 -18.02
CA THR A 381 -11.48 5.03 -18.12
C THR A 381 -11.96 6.46 -18.36
N GLY A 382 -12.64 6.66 -19.48
CA GLY A 382 -13.23 7.94 -19.85
C GLY A 382 -14.60 8.16 -19.23
N THR A 383 -15.01 9.41 -19.07
CA THR A 383 -16.32 9.77 -18.47
C THR A 383 -17.52 9.23 -19.26
N GLY A 384 -17.35 8.97 -20.57
CA GLY A 384 -18.35 8.34 -21.43
C GLY A 384 -18.39 6.81 -21.36
N GLY A 385 -17.65 6.16 -20.44
CA GLY A 385 -17.55 4.70 -20.37
C GLY A 385 -16.66 4.07 -21.44
N THR A 386 -15.77 4.88 -22.04
CA THR A 386 -14.77 4.41 -23.01
C THR A 386 -13.50 3.96 -22.30
N PHE A 387 -12.83 2.94 -22.83
CA PHE A 387 -11.60 2.39 -22.28
C PHE A 387 -10.45 2.54 -23.26
N SER A 388 -9.32 3.06 -22.82
CA SER A 388 -8.08 3.14 -23.61
C SER A 388 -6.86 2.78 -22.78
N VAL A 389 -5.78 2.42 -23.47
CA VAL A 389 -4.46 2.15 -22.85
C VAL A 389 -3.41 2.97 -23.58
N ILE A 390 -2.51 3.58 -22.81
CA ILE A 390 -1.28 4.17 -23.32
C ILE A 390 -0.12 3.29 -22.91
N SER A 391 0.71 2.88 -23.86
CA SER A 391 2.00 2.24 -23.57
C SER A 391 3.07 3.30 -23.29
N LEU A 392 3.84 3.09 -22.24
CA LEU A 392 4.90 3.97 -21.79
C LEU A 392 6.28 3.36 -22.11
N PRO A 393 7.30 4.19 -22.40
CA PRO A 393 7.24 5.65 -22.48
C PRO A 393 6.78 6.17 -23.86
N ALA A 394 6.52 5.29 -24.82
CA ALA A 394 6.28 5.66 -26.22
C ALA A 394 5.03 6.54 -26.44
N THR A 395 4.10 6.58 -25.48
CA THR A 395 2.81 7.31 -25.55
C THR A 395 1.89 6.91 -26.71
N ASP A 396 2.30 5.93 -27.51
CA ASP A 396 1.51 5.39 -28.59
C ASP A 396 0.20 4.81 -28.02
N PRO A 397 -0.96 5.19 -28.57
CA PRO A 397 -2.22 4.59 -28.18
C PRO A 397 -2.18 3.09 -28.56
N VAL A 398 -2.43 2.22 -27.59
CA VAL A 398 -2.54 0.80 -27.89
C VAL A 398 -3.89 0.56 -28.56
N PRO A 399 -3.97 -0.12 -29.72
CA PRO A 399 -5.19 -0.24 -30.54
C PRO A 399 -6.40 -0.96 -29.92
N THR A 400 -6.44 -1.20 -28.61
CA THR A 400 -7.42 -2.09 -27.97
C THR A 400 -8.16 -1.42 -26.84
N THR A 401 -9.49 -1.50 -26.87
CA THR A 401 -10.31 -1.41 -25.67
C THR A 401 -9.96 -2.58 -24.75
N TRP A 402 -9.77 -2.35 -23.45
CA TRP A 402 -9.46 -3.40 -22.49
C TRP A 402 -10.73 -3.86 -21.76
N ALA A 403 -10.85 -5.17 -21.51
CA ALA A 403 -11.92 -5.77 -20.69
C ALA A 403 -11.41 -6.30 -19.33
N LEU A 404 -10.08 -6.41 -19.22
CA LEU A 404 -9.34 -6.92 -18.08
C LEU A 404 -8.29 -5.89 -17.71
N ARG A 405 -8.25 -5.48 -16.44
CA ARG A 405 -7.28 -4.50 -15.95
C ARG A 405 -6.39 -5.10 -14.85
N PRO A 406 -5.12 -5.37 -15.11
CA PRO A 406 -4.19 -5.80 -14.06
C PRO A 406 -3.94 -4.67 -13.06
N PHE A 407 -3.63 -5.01 -11.81
CA PHE A 407 -3.33 -4.00 -10.79
C PHE A 407 -2.32 -4.43 -9.72
N GLU A 408 -1.99 -5.71 -9.57
CA GLU A 408 -1.03 -6.17 -8.57
C GLU A 408 -0.40 -7.52 -8.97
N ARG A 409 0.86 -7.73 -8.58
CA ARG A 409 1.58 -8.99 -8.80
C ARG A 409 1.58 -9.87 -7.55
N ILE A 410 1.41 -11.16 -7.78
CA ILE A 410 1.40 -12.23 -6.80
C ILE A 410 2.27 -13.38 -7.30
N SER A 411 3.59 -13.30 -7.06
CA SER A 411 4.54 -14.41 -7.24
C SER A 411 4.33 -15.28 -8.51
N GLY A 412 4.39 -14.70 -9.71
CA GLY A 412 4.16 -15.41 -10.98
C GLY A 412 2.68 -15.45 -11.42
N TRP A 413 1.84 -14.71 -10.73
CA TRP A 413 0.44 -14.43 -11.08
C TRP A 413 0.20 -12.92 -11.00
N THR A 414 -0.80 -12.46 -11.73
CA THR A 414 -1.25 -11.07 -11.72
C THR A 414 -2.71 -11.00 -11.32
N LEU A 415 -3.05 -10.14 -10.35
CA LEU A 415 -4.42 -9.78 -10.01
C LEU A 415 -5.00 -8.89 -11.10
N VAL A 416 -6.15 -9.30 -11.61
CA VAL A 416 -6.83 -8.69 -12.72
C VAL A 416 -8.26 -8.38 -12.33
N CYS A 417 -8.64 -7.13 -12.56
CA CYS A 417 -10.02 -6.72 -12.50
C CYS A 417 -10.75 -7.09 -13.79
N ARG A 418 -11.82 -7.88 -13.67
CA ARG A 418 -12.74 -8.22 -14.76
C ARG A 418 -14.03 -7.44 -14.60
N GLY A 419 -14.39 -6.69 -15.64
CA GLY A 419 -15.62 -5.92 -15.69
C GLY A 419 -15.60 -4.71 -14.74
N GLU A 420 -14.78 -3.73 -15.06
CA GLU A 420 -14.83 -2.43 -14.39
C GLU A 420 -16.21 -1.78 -14.57
N THR A 421 -16.81 -1.28 -13.48
CA THR A 421 -18.11 -0.62 -13.54
C THR A 421 -17.98 0.76 -14.20
N ALA A 422 -19.12 1.29 -14.66
CA ALA A 422 -19.17 2.61 -15.26
C ALA A 422 -18.72 3.70 -14.25
N PRO A 423 -18.27 4.87 -14.72
CA PRO A 423 -17.81 5.97 -13.88
C PRO A 423 -18.76 6.37 -12.74
N GLY A 424 -20.08 6.33 -12.97
CA GLY A 424 -21.11 6.64 -11.97
C GLY A 424 -21.20 5.64 -10.81
N ALA A 425 -20.48 4.51 -10.88
CA ALA A 425 -20.33 3.52 -9.82
C ALA A 425 -18.86 3.40 -9.37
N ASN A 426 -18.13 4.52 -9.41
CA ASN A 426 -16.73 4.67 -8.97
C ASN A 426 -15.69 3.77 -9.66
N GLY A 427 -16.04 3.12 -10.78
CA GLY A 427 -15.13 2.19 -11.46
C GLY A 427 -14.72 1.02 -10.58
N GLU A 428 -15.63 0.56 -9.72
CA GLU A 428 -15.45 -0.64 -8.91
C GLU A 428 -15.18 -1.87 -9.78
N CYS A 429 -14.45 -2.82 -9.20
CA CYS A 429 -14.19 -4.07 -9.86
C CYS A 429 -15.33 -5.07 -9.60
N LYS A 430 -15.99 -5.57 -10.66
CA LYS A 430 -17.05 -6.58 -10.50
C LYS A 430 -16.49 -7.90 -9.98
N GLU A 431 -15.42 -8.38 -10.61
CA GLU A 431 -14.74 -9.62 -10.24
C GLU A 431 -13.23 -9.41 -10.25
N ILE A 432 -12.56 -9.91 -9.23
CA ILE A 432 -11.10 -9.97 -9.20
C ILE A 432 -10.70 -11.41 -9.45
N VAL A 433 -9.84 -11.65 -10.42
CA VAL A 433 -9.30 -12.97 -10.76
C VAL A 433 -7.77 -12.90 -10.78
N MET A 434 -7.12 -14.06 -10.67
CA MET A 434 -5.67 -14.16 -10.88
C MET A 434 -5.41 -14.82 -12.23
N VAL A 435 -4.49 -14.23 -13.01
CA VAL A 435 -4.01 -14.75 -14.29
C VAL A 435 -2.56 -15.16 -14.11
N GLN A 436 -2.18 -16.36 -14.56
CA GLN A 436 -0.80 -16.79 -14.49
C GLN A 436 0.06 -15.99 -15.46
N ASP A 437 1.23 -15.56 -14.99
CA ASP A 437 2.18 -14.84 -15.82
C ASP A 437 2.78 -15.78 -16.88
N GLN A 438 3.04 -15.26 -18.07
CA GLN A 438 3.76 -15.92 -19.15
C GLN A 438 5.13 -15.26 -19.31
N ASP A 439 6.20 -16.06 -19.34
CA ASP A 439 7.58 -15.56 -19.38
C ASP A 439 7.88 -14.50 -18.29
N GLY A 440 7.25 -14.64 -17.13
CA GLY A 440 7.41 -13.75 -15.97
C GLY A 440 6.68 -12.42 -16.07
N ARG A 441 5.74 -12.28 -17.02
CA ARG A 441 4.92 -11.08 -17.19
C ARG A 441 3.45 -11.39 -17.37
N TYR A 442 2.61 -10.42 -17.04
CA TYR A 442 1.20 -10.52 -17.38
C TYR A 442 1.06 -10.65 -18.91
N PRO A 443 0.36 -11.67 -19.45
CA PRO A 443 0.22 -11.87 -20.90
C PRO A 443 -0.54 -10.74 -21.62
N GLY A 444 -1.10 -9.80 -20.86
CA GLY A 444 -1.81 -8.63 -21.35
C GLY A 444 -3.30 -8.89 -21.53
N PRO A 445 -4.11 -7.81 -21.61
CA PRO A 445 -5.55 -7.91 -21.85
C PRO A 445 -5.89 -8.04 -23.34
N TRP A 446 -4.90 -8.35 -24.19
CA TRP A 446 -4.99 -8.30 -25.64
C TRP A 446 -5.83 -9.49 -26.13
N SER A 447 -7.05 -9.19 -26.58
CA SER A 447 -7.92 -10.12 -27.33
C SER A 447 -7.70 -9.97 -28.82
#